data_AF-V4J2S0-F1
#
_entry.id   AF-V4J2S0-F1
#
_cell.length_a   1.000
_cell.length_b   1.000
_cell.length_c   1.000
_cell.angle_alpha   90.00
_cell.angle_beta   90.00
_cell.angle_gamma   90.00
#
_symmetry.space_group_name_H-M   'P 1'
#
loop_
_entity.id
_entity.type
_entity.pdbx_description
1 polymer ?
#
loop_
_entity_poly.entity_id
_entity_poly.type
_entity_poly.pdbx_seq_one_letter_code
_entity_poly.pdbx_strand_id
1 'polypeptide(L)'
;MESENINYEHWAPALYPFMDIPALVVAIVLANLYLKRKDGSDEKVKVWPIIKESLQGSALSAMLFGIALGLLTRPEKVYEGFYDPLFRGLLSILMLVMGMEAYTRLHELRRVAHWYAVYAALAPIFHGLIAFGLGYIAHVLTGFSPGGVVLLAVIASSSSDISGPPTLRAGIPTANPSAYVGASTSVGTPVAIAISIPLYIGLAQAVFGN
;
A
#
# COMPACT_ATOMS: atom_id res chain seq x y z
N MET A 1 13.13 -8.99 -8.54
CA MET A 1 14.17 -7.93 -8.54
C MET A 1 15.52 -8.54 -8.19
N GLU A 2 15.68 -9.14 -7.01
CA GLU A 2 16.90 -9.91 -6.67
C GLU A 2 17.12 -11.09 -7.64
N SER A 3 16.05 -11.79 -8.03
CA SER A 3 16.08 -12.85 -9.04
C SER A 3 16.45 -12.38 -10.45
N GLU A 4 16.21 -11.10 -10.75
CA GLU A 4 16.44 -10.47 -12.06
C GLU A 4 17.72 -9.62 -12.05
N ASN A 5 18.49 -9.67 -10.96
CA ASN A 5 19.72 -8.90 -10.73
C ASN A 5 19.57 -7.38 -10.95
N ILE A 6 18.37 -6.84 -10.69
CA ILE A 6 18.09 -5.41 -10.78
C ILE A 6 18.50 -4.77 -9.46
N ASN A 7 19.52 -3.90 -9.49
CA ASN A 7 19.95 -3.16 -8.30
C ASN A 7 18.88 -2.15 -7.87
N TYR A 8 18.53 -2.17 -6.59
CA TYR A 8 17.65 -1.20 -5.94
C TYR A 8 18.15 -0.86 -4.54
N GLU A 9 17.68 0.26 -4.00
CA GLU A 9 18.04 0.70 -2.66
C GLU A 9 17.45 -0.23 -1.60
N HIS A 10 18.29 -0.79 -0.73
CA HIS A 10 17.84 -1.68 0.35
C HIS A 10 16.83 -1.04 1.31
N TRP A 11 16.80 0.29 1.40
CA TRP A 11 15.84 1.03 2.21
C TRP A 11 14.49 1.28 1.50
N ALA A 12 14.41 1.09 0.18
CA ALA A 12 13.20 1.43 -0.58
C ALA A 12 11.94 0.64 -0.16
N PRO A 13 12.00 -0.64 0.27
CA PRO A 13 10.84 -1.31 0.88
C PRO A 13 10.31 -0.61 2.13
N ALA A 14 11.16 0.11 2.88
CA ALA A 14 10.73 0.88 4.05
C ALA A 14 9.82 2.07 3.68
N LEU A 15 9.76 2.49 2.41
CA LEU A 15 8.82 3.52 1.96
C LEU A 15 7.36 3.10 2.14
N TYR A 16 7.04 1.81 2.02
CA TYR A 16 5.66 1.30 2.13
C TYR A 16 4.99 1.69 3.46
N PRO A 17 5.55 1.37 4.65
CA PRO A 17 4.93 1.77 5.90
C PRO A 17 4.91 3.30 6.09
N PHE A 18 5.89 4.04 5.54
CA PHE A 18 5.83 5.51 5.52
C PHE A 18 4.69 6.06 4.67
N MET A 19 4.27 5.34 3.62
CA MET A 19 3.13 5.72 2.77
C MET A 19 1.78 5.40 3.43
N ASP A 20 1.68 4.32 4.20
CA ASP A 20 0.43 3.91 4.86
C ASP A 20 -0.01 4.96 5.91
N ILE A 21 0.95 5.67 6.52
CA ILE A 21 0.70 6.69 7.55
C ILE A 21 -0.09 7.91 7.01
N PRO A 22 0.40 8.68 6.01
CA PRO A 22 -0.38 9.76 5.41
C PRO A 22 -1.71 9.28 4.86
N ALA A 23 -1.76 8.09 4.25
CA ALA A 23 -2.98 7.53 3.68
C ALA A 23 -4.06 7.30 4.77
N LEU A 24 -3.69 6.67 5.89
CA LEU A 24 -4.58 6.46 7.03
C LEU A 24 -5.02 7.78 7.65
N VAL A 25 -4.10 8.73 7.84
CA VAL A 25 -4.43 10.07 8.38
C VAL A 25 -5.43 10.78 7.48
N VAL A 26 -5.18 10.83 6.16
CA VAL A 26 -6.08 11.48 5.20
C VAL A 26 -7.45 10.80 5.19
N ALA A 27 -7.50 9.46 5.21
CA ALA A 27 -8.76 8.71 5.29
C ALA A 27 -9.57 9.06 6.54
N ILE A 28 -8.93 9.11 7.71
CA ILE A 28 -9.56 9.49 8.99
C ILE A 28 -10.04 10.95 8.95
N VAL A 29 -9.23 11.87 8.42
CA VAL A 29 -9.60 13.28 8.28
C VAL A 29 -10.82 13.45 7.38
N LEU A 30 -10.83 12.80 6.22
CA LEU A 30 -11.93 12.88 5.26
C LEU A 30 -13.22 12.25 5.80
N ALA A 31 -13.11 11.10 6.49
CA ALA A 31 -14.25 10.46 7.15
C ALA A 31 -14.86 11.38 8.22
N ASN A 32 -14.03 11.96 9.09
CA ASN A 32 -14.47 12.90 10.11
C ASN A 32 -15.09 14.18 9.51
N LEU A 33 -14.52 14.70 8.42
CA LEU A 33 -15.07 15.87 7.71
C LEU A 33 -16.45 15.56 7.11
N TYR A 34 -16.62 14.37 6.54
CA TYR A 34 -17.90 13.92 5.98
C TYR A 34 -18.98 13.78 7.06
N LEU A 35 -18.66 13.12 8.19
CA LEU A 35 -19.58 12.98 9.32
C LEU A 35 -19.98 14.35 9.90
N LYS A 36 -19.03 15.28 10.04
CA LYS A 36 -19.31 16.65 10.51
C LYS A 36 -20.20 17.46 9.57
N ARG A 37 -20.01 17.34 8.25
CA ARG A 37 -20.89 17.98 7.26
C ARG A 37 -22.33 17.47 7.36
N LYS A 38 -22.50 16.20 7.71
CA LYS A 38 -23.82 15.59 7.90
C LYS A 38 -24.53 16.11 9.17
N ASP A 39 -23.76 16.41 10.22
CA ASP A 39 -24.27 16.97 11.48
C ASP A 39 -24.45 18.51 11.49
N GLY A 40 -24.13 19.20 10.38
CA GLY A 40 -24.40 20.63 10.22
C GLY A 40 -23.60 21.57 11.15
N SER A 41 -22.50 21.08 11.74
CA SER A 41 -21.66 21.87 12.66
C SER A 41 -20.55 22.62 11.92
N ASP A 42 -20.52 23.95 12.06
CA ASP A 42 -19.61 24.88 11.36
C ASP A 42 -18.29 25.13 12.15
N GLU A 43 -17.84 24.14 12.95
CA GLU A 43 -16.59 24.24 13.70
C GLU A 43 -15.37 23.87 12.84
N LYS A 44 -14.36 24.74 12.82
CA LYS A 44 -13.06 24.51 12.17
C LYS A 44 -12.46 23.17 12.61
N VAL A 45 -12.09 22.33 11.64
CA VAL A 45 -11.40 21.06 11.89
C VAL A 45 -10.07 21.34 12.60
N LYS A 46 -9.94 20.88 13.85
CA LYS A 46 -8.69 20.94 14.59
C LYS A 46 -7.80 19.78 14.10
N VAL A 47 -6.76 20.12 13.34
CA VAL A 47 -5.81 19.16 12.74
C VAL A 47 -4.89 18.52 13.80
N TRP A 48 -4.56 19.26 14.87
CA TRP A 48 -3.63 18.82 15.91
C TRP A 48 -4.09 17.57 16.69
N PRO A 49 -5.36 17.47 17.16
CA PRO A 49 -5.88 16.23 17.74
C PRO A 49 -5.71 15.02 16.84
N ILE A 50 -5.91 15.17 15.53
CA ILE A 50 -5.82 14.07 14.56
C ILE A 50 -4.37 13.60 14.38
N ILE A 51 -3.42 14.53 14.30
CA ILE A 51 -1.99 14.21 14.26
C ILE A 51 -1.56 13.51 15.56
N LYS A 52 -2.03 14.00 16.72
CA LYS A 52 -1.72 13.40 18.02
C LYS A 52 -2.26 11.97 18.12
N GLU A 53 -3.49 11.74 17.68
CA GLU A 53 -4.13 10.42 17.66
C GLU A 53 -3.41 9.45 16.71
N SER A 54 -2.97 9.94 15.56
CA SER A 54 -2.15 9.16 14.62
C SER A 54 -0.82 8.73 15.24
N LEU A 55 -0.07 9.65 15.85
CA LEU A 55 1.19 9.33 16.53
C LEU A 55 1.01 8.37 17.72
N GLN A 56 -0.12 8.45 18.41
CA GLN A 56 -0.49 7.52 19.48
C GLN A 56 -0.95 6.14 18.95
N GLY A 57 -1.11 5.99 17.63
CA GLY A 57 -1.41 4.73 16.98
C GLY A 57 -0.32 3.70 17.24
N SER A 58 -0.72 2.49 17.66
CA SER A 58 0.18 1.39 17.98
C SER A 58 1.12 1.03 16.83
N ALA A 59 0.65 1.09 15.58
CA ALA A 59 1.46 0.81 14.39
C ALA A 59 2.59 1.84 14.20
N LEU A 60 2.28 3.13 14.34
CA LEU A 60 3.23 4.24 14.17
C LEU A 60 4.29 4.25 15.25
N SER A 61 3.84 4.15 16.50
CA SER A 61 4.73 4.07 17.66
C SER A 61 5.64 2.85 17.58
N ALA A 62 5.10 1.68 17.19
CA ALA A 62 5.89 0.47 17.01
C ALA A 62 6.91 0.57 15.87
N MET A 63 6.53 1.20 14.74
CA MET A 63 7.45 1.41 13.62
C MET A 63 8.63 2.30 14.01
N LEU A 64 8.35 3.47 14.61
CA LEU A 64 9.39 4.40 15.06
C LEU A 64 10.31 3.75 16.10
N PHE A 65 9.73 3.01 17.05
CA PHE A 65 10.50 2.26 18.04
C PHE A 65 11.32 1.14 17.42
N GLY A 66 10.78 0.42 16.42
CA GLY A 66 11.48 -0.62 15.68
C GLY A 66 12.68 -0.09 14.90
N ILE A 67 12.54 1.09 14.26
CA ILE A 67 13.66 1.79 13.61
C ILE A 67 14.71 2.19 14.65
N ALA A 68 14.29 2.77 15.78
CA ALA A 68 15.21 3.17 16.83
C ALA A 68 15.99 1.96 17.39
N LEU A 69 15.31 0.83 17.65
CA LEU A 69 15.98 -0.41 18.07
C LEU A 69 16.89 -0.96 16.98
N GLY A 70 16.48 -0.95 15.71
CA GLY A 70 17.30 -1.39 14.60
C GLY A 70 18.59 -0.58 14.43
N LEU A 71 18.55 0.72 14.73
CA LEU A 71 19.73 1.60 14.71
C LEU A 71 20.65 1.42 15.93
N LEU A 72 20.08 1.08 17.10
CA LEU A 72 20.81 0.99 18.37
C LEU A 72 21.29 -0.43 18.69
N THR A 73 20.79 -1.45 18.00
CA THR A 73 21.07 -2.87 18.28
C THR A 73 21.56 -3.60 17.02
N ARG A 74 21.88 -4.90 17.16
CA ARG A 74 22.24 -5.81 16.05
C ARG A 74 21.18 -6.90 15.92
N PRO A 75 20.03 -6.60 15.29
CA PRO A 75 18.88 -7.51 15.26
C PRO A 75 19.03 -8.66 14.27
N GLU A 76 20.08 -8.70 13.45
CA GLU A 76 20.20 -9.57 12.26
C GLU A 76 20.04 -11.05 12.62
N LYS A 77 20.69 -11.53 13.69
CA LYS A 77 20.59 -12.93 14.11
C LYS A 77 19.19 -13.35 14.53
N VAL A 78 18.46 -12.44 15.20
CA VAL A 78 17.08 -12.70 15.63
C VAL A 78 16.16 -12.62 14.43
N TYR A 79 16.40 -11.67 13.54
CA TYR A 79 15.64 -11.53 12.31
C TYR A 79 15.78 -12.77 11.42
N GLU A 80 17.00 -13.18 11.08
CA GLU A 80 17.24 -14.34 10.20
C GLU A 80 16.88 -15.67 10.86
N GLY A 81 17.17 -15.83 12.15
CA GLY A 81 16.99 -17.11 12.85
C GLY A 81 15.57 -17.37 13.34
N PHE A 82 14.77 -16.34 13.56
CA PHE A 82 13.43 -16.47 14.13
C PHE A 82 12.35 -15.78 13.29
N TYR A 83 12.58 -14.52 12.90
CA TYR A 83 11.54 -13.70 12.28
C TYR A 83 11.29 -14.05 10.81
N ASP A 84 12.31 -14.06 9.95
CA ASP A 84 12.16 -14.24 8.50
C ASP A 84 11.46 -15.56 8.11
N PRO A 85 11.84 -16.73 8.68
CA PRO A 85 11.17 -17.99 8.37
C PRO A 85 9.70 -18.00 8.82
N LEU A 86 9.45 -17.51 10.05
CA LEU A 86 8.11 -17.47 10.61
C LEU A 86 7.22 -16.49 9.85
N PHE A 87 7.76 -15.31 9.51
CA PHE A 87 7.08 -14.29 8.74
C PHE A 87 6.68 -14.81 7.36
N ARG A 88 7.59 -15.47 6.62
CA ARG A 88 7.27 -16.08 5.32
C ARG A 88 6.18 -17.15 5.44
N GLY A 89 6.25 -17.98 6.48
CA GLY A 89 5.21 -18.99 6.77
C GLY A 89 3.85 -18.34 7.02
N LEU A 90 3.80 -17.34 7.90
CA LEU A 90 2.57 -16.63 8.24
C LEU A 90 2.02 -15.85 7.04
N LEU A 91 2.88 -15.19 6.27
CA LEU A 91 2.54 -14.46 5.05
C LEU A 91 1.94 -15.40 4.00
N SER A 92 2.47 -16.61 3.85
CA SER A 92 1.92 -17.60 2.93
C SER A 92 0.50 -18.01 3.31
N ILE A 93 0.23 -18.19 4.61
CA ILE A 93 -1.11 -18.45 5.13
C ILE A 93 -2.02 -17.24 4.89
N LEU A 94 -1.53 -16.02 5.15
CA LEU A 94 -2.28 -14.79 4.91
C LEU A 94 -2.68 -14.65 3.43
N MET A 95 -1.74 -14.89 2.51
CA MET A 95 -2.00 -14.85 1.07
C MET A 95 -3.04 -15.91 0.66
N LEU A 96 -2.99 -17.10 1.24
CA LEU A 96 -4.00 -18.14 1.00
C LEU A 96 -5.39 -17.70 1.48
N VAL A 97 -5.50 -17.13 2.69
CA VAL A 97 -6.77 -16.63 3.24
C VAL A 97 -7.32 -15.49 2.39
N MET A 98 -6.49 -14.52 2.01
CA MET A 98 -6.91 -13.42 1.13
C MET A 98 -7.32 -13.93 -0.25
N GLY A 99 -6.67 -14.96 -0.79
CA GLY A 99 -7.06 -15.62 -2.04
C GLY A 99 -8.45 -16.29 -1.95
N MET A 100 -8.73 -16.98 -0.84
CA MET A 100 -10.06 -17.55 -0.59
C MET A 100 -11.14 -16.48 -0.44
N GLU A 101 -10.85 -15.39 0.28
CA GLU A 101 -11.77 -14.24 0.43
C GLU A 101 -12.03 -13.54 -0.91
N ALA A 102 -10.99 -13.38 -1.74
CA ALA A 102 -11.12 -12.82 -3.09
C ALA A 102 -12.03 -13.69 -3.97
N TYR A 103 -11.91 -15.02 -3.88
CA TYR A 103 -12.73 -15.95 -4.65
C TYR A 103 -14.21 -15.88 -4.25
N THR A 104 -14.52 -15.84 -2.95
CA THR A 104 -15.90 -15.77 -2.47
C THR A 104 -16.56 -14.45 -2.84
N ARG A 105 -15.83 -13.33 -2.76
CA ARG A 105 -16.33 -11.99 -3.12
C ARG A 105 -16.40 -11.72 -4.62
N LEU A 106 -15.70 -12.49 -5.46
CA LEU A 106 -15.72 -12.34 -6.92
C LEU A 106 -17.14 -12.52 -7.49
N HIS A 107 -17.94 -13.41 -6.88
CA HIS A 107 -19.33 -13.62 -7.27
C HIS A 107 -20.21 -12.39 -6.97
N GLU A 108 -19.96 -11.71 -5.85
CA GLU A 108 -20.69 -10.49 -5.44
C GLU A 108 -20.30 -9.27 -6.30
N LEU A 109 -19.03 -9.19 -6.71
CA LEU A 109 -18.54 -8.09 -7.55
C LEU A 109 -19.28 -8.03 -8.91
N ARG A 110 -19.67 -9.18 -9.46
CA ARG A 110 -20.47 -9.26 -10.70
C ARG A 110 -21.85 -8.60 -10.58
N ARG A 111 -22.38 -8.43 -9.35
CA ARG A 111 -23.71 -7.84 -9.12
C ARG A 111 -23.69 -6.35 -8.78
N VAL A 112 -22.62 -5.84 -8.16
CA VAL A 112 -22.72 -4.58 -7.40
C VAL A 112 -22.12 -3.36 -8.09
N ALA A 113 -21.06 -3.45 -8.92
CA ALA A 113 -20.68 -2.31 -9.77
C ALA A 113 -19.54 -2.59 -10.76
N HIS A 114 -19.88 -2.61 -12.05
CA HIS A 114 -18.93 -2.66 -13.17
C HIS A 114 -17.89 -1.52 -13.10
N TRP A 115 -18.27 -0.36 -12.58
CA TRP A 115 -17.37 0.80 -12.47
C TRP A 115 -16.22 0.58 -11.48
N TYR A 116 -16.46 -0.12 -10.36
CA TYR A 116 -15.38 -0.43 -9.41
C TYR A 116 -14.41 -1.47 -9.97
N ALA A 117 -14.90 -2.41 -10.78
CA ALA A 117 -14.02 -3.37 -11.46
C ALA A 117 -13.13 -2.68 -12.50
N VAL A 118 -13.68 -1.74 -13.29
CA VAL A 118 -12.89 -0.93 -14.23
C VAL A 118 -11.87 -0.08 -13.50
N TYR A 119 -12.27 0.59 -12.41
CA TYR A 119 -11.34 1.36 -11.60
C TYR A 119 -10.25 0.47 -11.00
N ALA A 120 -10.60 -0.67 -10.42
CA ALA A 120 -9.63 -1.59 -9.82
C ALA A 120 -8.64 -2.16 -10.84
N ALA A 121 -9.05 -2.36 -12.10
CA ALA A 121 -8.15 -2.80 -13.15
C ALA A 121 -7.22 -1.68 -13.64
N LEU A 122 -7.73 -0.45 -13.78
CA LEU A 122 -6.95 0.66 -14.34
C LEU A 122 -6.09 1.37 -13.29
N ALA A 123 -6.55 1.46 -12.05
CA ALA A 123 -5.88 2.21 -11.00
C ALA A 123 -4.43 1.75 -10.74
N PRO A 124 -4.10 0.43 -10.65
CA PRO A 124 -2.73 -0.01 -10.47
C PRO A 124 -1.79 0.50 -11.55
N ILE A 125 -2.26 0.50 -12.81
CA ILE A 125 -1.48 0.94 -13.98
C ILE A 125 -1.27 2.46 -13.92
N PHE A 126 -2.34 3.23 -13.74
CA PHE A 126 -2.23 4.69 -13.71
C PHE A 126 -1.37 5.20 -12.55
N HIS A 127 -1.59 4.69 -11.33
CA HIS A 127 -0.83 5.14 -10.16
C HIS A 127 0.64 4.73 -10.25
N GLY A 128 0.93 3.52 -10.71
CA GLY A 128 2.31 3.09 -10.88
C GLY A 128 3.02 3.81 -12.04
N LEU A 129 2.33 4.18 -13.13
CA LEU A 129 2.94 5.03 -14.18
C LEU A 129 3.26 6.44 -13.69
N ILE A 130 2.37 7.05 -12.88
CA ILE A 130 2.65 8.35 -12.25
C ILE A 130 3.88 8.24 -11.35
N ALA A 131 3.92 7.21 -10.50
CA ALA A 131 5.05 6.97 -9.61
C ALA A 131 6.35 6.63 -10.37
N PHE A 132 6.27 5.91 -11.48
CA PHE A 132 7.40 5.65 -12.36
C PHE A 132 7.94 6.97 -12.95
N GLY A 133 7.07 7.85 -13.43
CA GLY A 133 7.47 9.17 -13.92
C GLY A 133 8.15 10.03 -12.86
N LEU A 134 7.59 10.05 -11.63
CA LEU A 134 8.23 10.73 -10.50
C LEU A 134 9.57 10.10 -10.11
N GLY A 135 9.65 8.77 -10.15
CA GLY A 135 10.89 8.03 -9.91
C GLY A 135 11.95 8.31 -10.98
N TYR A 136 11.56 8.41 -12.24
CA TYR A 136 12.47 8.81 -13.33
C TYR A 136 13.03 10.22 -13.10
N ILE A 137 12.19 11.17 -12.68
CA ILE A 137 12.65 12.51 -12.32
C ILE A 137 13.65 12.42 -11.15
N ALA A 138 13.36 11.62 -10.12
CA ALA A 138 14.29 11.39 -9.02
C ALA A 138 15.61 10.76 -9.49
N HIS A 139 15.56 9.80 -10.42
CA HIS A 139 16.75 9.19 -11.02
C HIS A 139 17.65 10.25 -11.66
N VAL A 140 17.08 11.12 -12.49
CA VAL A 140 17.84 12.17 -13.19
C VAL A 140 18.43 13.19 -12.22
N LEU A 141 17.72 13.52 -11.13
CA LEU A 141 18.16 14.55 -10.19
C LEU A 141 19.14 14.05 -9.13
N THR A 142 19.00 12.82 -8.65
CA THR A 142 19.74 12.31 -7.48
C THR A 142 20.55 11.04 -7.76
N GLY A 143 20.41 10.44 -8.94
CA GLY A 143 20.99 9.13 -9.25
C GLY A 143 20.21 7.95 -8.67
N PHE A 144 18.94 8.15 -8.29
CA PHE A 144 18.06 7.10 -7.76
C PHE A 144 18.01 5.87 -8.69
N SER A 145 18.24 4.67 -8.19
CA SER A 145 18.48 3.51 -9.04
C SER A 145 17.28 3.14 -9.94
N PRO A 146 17.50 2.58 -11.14
CA PRO A 146 16.42 2.06 -11.98
C PRO A 146 15.51 1.05 -11.26
N GLY A 147 16.09 0.19 -10.41
CA GLY A 147 15.30 -0.73 -9.59
C GLY A 147 14.46 -0.02 -8.54
N GLY A 148 14.98 1.05 -7.94
CA GLY A 148 14.24 1.94 -7.05
C GLY A 148 13.03 2.58 -7.73
N VAL A 149 13.18 3.03 -8.99
CA VAL A 149 12.07 3.57 -9.80
C VAL A 149 10.97 2.54 -10.00
N VAL A 150 11.35 1.31 -10.38
CA VAL A 150 10.38 0.21 -10.53
C VAL A 150 9.71 -0.10 -9.20
N LEU A 151 10.48 -0.16 -8.10
CA LEU A 151 9.91 -0.51 -6.80
C LEU A 151 8.92 0.56 -6.32
N LEU A 152 9.23 1.83 -6.54
CA LEU A 152 8.31 2.93 -6.25
C LEU A 152 7.00 2.81 -7.06
N ALA A 153 7.10 2.47 -8.34
CA ALA A 153 5.94 2.22 -9.20
C ALA A 153 5.10 1.04 -8.73
N VAL A 154 5.75 -0.05 -8.30
CA VAL A 154 5.07 -1.24 -7.76
C VAL A 154 4.35 -0.91 -6.46
N ILE A 155 5.02 -0.22 -5.52
CA ILE A 155 4.42 0.19 -4.25
C ILE A 155 3.19 1.09 -4.51
N ALA A 156 3.30 2.06 -5.42
CA ALA A 156 2.19 2.95 -5.76
C ALA A 156 1.04 2.25 -6.53
N SER A 157 1.32 1.13 -7.21
CA SER A 157 0.30 0.34 -7.90
C SER A 157 -0.53 -0.55 -6.96
N SER A 158 -0.04 -0.79 -5.74
CA SER A 158 -0.70 -1.66 -4.76
C SER A 158 -1.76 -0.90 -3.97
N SER A 159 -2.85 -1.58 -3.70
CA SER A 159 -3.92 -1.13 -2.81
C SER A 159 -3.69 -1.62 -1.37
N SER A 160 -4.17 -0.85 -0.39
CA SER A 160 -4.08 -1.21 1.04
C SER A 160 -5.21 -2.18 1.42
N ASP A 161 -5.01 -3.46 1.11
CA ASP A 161 -6.02 -4.52 1.29
C ASP A 161 -6.05 -5.08 2.71
N ILE A 162 -5.00 -4.85 3.51
CA ILE A 162 -4.84 -5.43 4.85
C ILE A 162 -5.32 -4.46 5.94
N SER A 163 -4.79 -3.22 5.96
CA SER A 163 -5.11 -2.20 6.96
C SER A 163 -6.27 -1.28 6.54
N GLY A 164 -6.59 -1.21 5.25
CA GLY A 164 -7.70 -0.43 4.71
C GLY A 164 -9.08 -0.88 5.20
N PRO A 165 -9.45 -2.18 5.13
CA PRO A 165 -10.81 -2.63 5.48
C PRO A 165 -11.23 -2.41 6.93
N PRO A 166 -10.37 -2.62 7.95
CA PRO A 166 -10.70 -2.24 9.33
C PRO A 166 -10.90 -0.73 9.50
N THR A 167 -10.02 0.07 8.89
CA THR A 167 -10.07 1.54 8.96
C THR A 167 -11.33 2.10 8.31
N LEU A 168 -11.71 1.59 7.14
CA LEU A 168 -12.94 1.98 6.45
C LEU A 168 -14.18 1.54 7.21
N ARG A 169 -14.19 0.36 7.84
CA ARG A 169 -15.30 -0.07 8.70
C ARG A 169 -15.46 0.81 9.93
N ALA A 170 -14.35 1.24 10.54
CA ALA A 170 -14.37 2.14 11.68
C ALA A 170 -14.82 3.56 11.31
N GLY A 171 -14.36 4.09 10.18
CA GLY A 171 -14.67 5.45 9.74
C GLY A 171 -16.00 5.61 8.99
N ILE A 172 -16.41 4.58 8.23
CA ILE A 172 -17.61 4.59 7.38
C ILE A 172 -18.31 3.22 7.49
N PRO A 173 -19.07 2.96 8.58
CA PRO A 173 -19.71 1.65 8.82
C PRO A 173 -20.71 1.22 7.75
N THR A 174 -21.24 2.18 6.98
CA THR A 174 -22.19 1.95 5.88
C THR A 174 -21.52 1.59 4.56
N ALA A 175 -20.18 1.61 4.47
CA ALA A 175 -19.46 1.26 3.25
C ALA A 175 -19.60 -0.23 2.97
N ASN A 176 -19.94 -0.60 1.73
CA ASN A 176 -20.11 -1.99 1.34
C ASN A 176 -18.73 -2.69 1.26
N PRO A 177 -18.43 -3.68 2.13
CA PRO A 177 -17.16 -4.40 2.13
C PRO A 177 -16.83 -5.08 0.81
N SER A 178 -17.84 -5.55 0.10
CA SER A 178 -17.66 -6.23 -1.19
C SER A 178 -17.26 -5.27 -2.29
N ALA A 179 -17.58 -3.98 -2.19
CA ALA A 179 -17.18 -2.98 -3.16
C ALA A 179 -15.70 -2.59 -3.02
N TYR A 180 -15.20 -2.37 -1.79
CA TYR A 180 -13.81 -1.95 -1.59
C TYR A 180 -12.84 -3.12 -1.38
N VAL A 181 -13.19 -4.18 -0.65
CA VAL A 181 -12.32 -5.37 -0.50
C VAL A 181 -12.37 -6.23 -1.77
N GLY A 182 -13.58 -6.48 -2.29
CA GLY A 182 -13.76 -7.35 -3.45
C GLY A 182 -13.14 -6.79 -4.73
N ALA A 183 -13.29 -5.49 -5.01
CA ALA A 183 -12.67 -4.89 -6.20
C ALA A 183 -11.14 -4.88 -6.09
N SER A 184 -10.62 -4.52 -4.91
CA SER A 184 -9.21 -4.37 -4.65
C SER A 184 -8.47 -5.72 -4.69
N THR A 185 -8.94 -6.69 -3.90
CA THR A 185 -8.25 -7.99 -3.76
C THR A 185 -8.54 -8.94 -4.91
N SER A 186 -9.75 -8.93 -5.49
CA SER A 186 -10.10 -9.86 -6.58
C SER A 186 -9.74 -9.35 -7.98
N VAL A 187 -9.53 -8.04 -8.17
CA VAL A 187 -9.19 -7.45 -9.49
C VAL A 187 -7.90 -6.64 -9.41
N GLY A 188 -7.81 -5.68 -8.50
CA GLY A 188 -6.66 -4.78 -8.40
C GLY A 188 -5.34 -5.51 -8.15
N THR A 189 -5.29 -6.37 -7.14
CA THR A 189 -4.09 -7.13 -6.77
C THR A 189 -3.62 -8.07 -7.90
N PRO A 190 -4.47 -8.89 -8.54
CA PRO A 190 -4.08 -9.66 -9.72
C PRO A 190 -3.55 -8.80 -10.87
N VAL A 191 -4.18 -7.65 -11.16
CA VAL A 191 -3.71 -6.75 -12.22
C VAL A 191 -2.36 -6.12 -11.85
N ALA A 192 -2.19 -5.69 -10.61
CA ALA A 192 -0.91 -5.16 -10.12
C ALA A 192 0.22 -6.19 -10.29
N ILE A 193 -0.01 -7.44 -9.87
CA ILE A 193 1.01 -8.49 -9.92
C ILE A 193 1.26 -8.97 -11.35
N ALA A 194 0.20 -9.31 -12.10
CA ALA A 194 0.32 -9.98 -13.39
C ALA A 194 0.59 -9.03 -14.56
N ILE A 195 0.19 -7.76 -14.46
CA ILE A 195 0.28 -6.78 -15.56
C ILE A 195 1.21 -5.64 -15.19
N SER A 196 0.96 -4.96 -14.06
CA SER A 196 1.69 -3.74 -13.71
C SER A 196 3.17 -4.00 -13.41
N ILE A 197 3.51 -5.05 -12.65
CA ILE A 197 4.92 -5.39 -12.36
C ILE A 197 5.72 -5.65 -13.65
N PRO A 198 5.30 -6.58 -14.55
CA PRO A 198 5.99 -6.78 -15.82
C PRO A 198 6.06 -5.50 -16.68
N LEU A 199 4.99 -4.70 -16.70
CA LEU A 199 4.96 -3.43 -17.43
C LEU A 199 6.05 -2.47 -16.92
N TYR A 200 6.19 -2.28 -15.61
CA TYR A 200 7.19 -1.36 -15.06
C TYR A 200 8.62 -1.87 -15.24
N ILE A 201 8.84 -3.18 -15.16
CA ILE A 201 10.14 -3.78 -15.48
C ILE A 201 10.49 -3.55 -16.95
N GLY A 202 9.55 -3.81 -17.87
CA GLY A 202 9.76 -3.58 -19.31
C GLY A 202 9.99 -2.10 -19.64
N LEU A 203 9.26 -1.18 -18.99
CA LEU A 203 9.49 0.26 -19.12
C LEU A 203 10.86 0.67 -18.61
N ALA A 204 11.30 0.14 -17.45
CA ALA A 204 12.63 0.40 -16.94
C ALA A 204 13.73 -0.11 -17.87
N GLN A 205 13.56 -1.29 -18.48
CA GLN A 205 14.48 -1.80 -19.48
C GLN A 205 14.53 -0.88 -20.72
N ALA A 206 13.38 -0.41 -21.21
CA ALA A 206 13.33 0.49 -22.36
C ALA A 206 13.94 1.88 -22.08
N VAL A 207 13.85 2.37 -20.84
CA VAL A 207 14.29 3.72 -20.46
C VAL A 207 15.72 3.75 -19.93
N PHE A 208 16.12 2.75 -19.15
CA PHE A 208 17.42 2.69 -18.46
C PHE A 208 18.35 1.61 -19.01
N GLY A 209 17.85 0.66 -19.80
CA GLY A 209 18.66 -0.36 -20.47
C GLY A 209 19.33 0.23 -21.69
N ASN A 210 20.61 0.58 -21.55
CA ASN A 210 21.56 0.60 -22.67
C ASN A 210 22.21 -0.77 -22.79
#